data_AF-A0A843UUH5-F1
#
_entry.id   AF-A0A843UUH5-F1
#
_cell.length_a   1.000
_cell.length_b   1.000
_cell.length_c   1.000
_cell.angle_alpha   90.00
_cell.angle_beta   90.00
_cell.angle_gamma   90.00
#
_symmetry.space_group_name_H-M   'P 1'
#
loop_
_entity.id
_entity.type
_entity.pdbx_description
1 polymer ?
#
loop_
_entity_poly.entity_id
_entity_poly.type
_entity_poly.pdbx_seq_one_letter_code
_entity_poly.pdbx_strand_id
1 'polypeptide(L)'
;MQYSSFSIAVTLRVVKEKNALAERLKSAEAARKRFDEELKRYATETVTREEVRQSLEDEVRRLTETVGQTEGEKREKEEQVARCEAYIDGLEAKLQTCQQYIHTLESSLQEEMSRHAPLYGAGLEVLSMNELETLTRIHEDGLRQIHAIQQQRKGNSNPLVSGHALPHLHALYPTSSPAAVGLSPSIIPNGVSIHGNGQMNGVSIHGNGQMNGAPGQWFNPT
;
A
#
# COMPACT_ATOMS: atom_id res chain seq x y z
N MET A 1 18.00 104.18 61.21
CA MET A 1 17.55 103.77 59.85
C MET A 1 18.26 102.51 59.31
N GLN A 2 19.55 102.26 59.61
CA GLN A 2 20.30 101.10 59.07
C GLN A 2 19.69 99.71 59.34
N TYR A 3 19.12 99.46 60.52
CA TYR A 3 18.52 98.15 60.86
C TYR A 3 17.28 97.79 60.01
N SER A 4 16.51 98.78 59.55
CA SER A 4 15.32 98.56 58.71
C SER A 4 15.70 98.14 57.29
N SER A 5 16.70 98.80 56.69
CA SER A 5 17.19 98.45 55.35
C SER A 5 17.83 97.06 55.28
N PHE A 6 18.55 96.64 56.33
CA PHE A 6 19.13 95.30 56.43
C PHE A 6 18.05 94.21 56.52
N SER A 7 17.02 94.41 57.36
CA SER A 7 15.89 93.48 57.50
C SER A 7 15.10 93.30 56.20
N ILE A 8 14.88 94.40 55.45
CA ILE A 8 14.22 94.36 54.13
C ILE A 8 15.06 93.57 53.12
N ALA A 9 16.38 93.79 53.07
CA ALA A 9 17.28 93.07 52.16
C ALA A 9 17.33 91.56 52.43
N VAL A 10 17.35 91.16 53.70
CA VAL A 10 17.28 89.74 54.11
C VAL A 10 15.94 89.12 53.69
N THR A 11 14.82 89.82 53.93
CA THR A 11 13.49 89.33 53.55
C THR A 11 13.36 89.14 52.03
N LEU A 12 13.85 90.09 51.23
CA LEU A 12 13.85 89.99 49.77
C LEU A 12 14.71 88.82 49.26
N ARG A 13 15.85 88.55 49.90
CA ARG A 13 16.69 87.39 49.57
C ARG A 13 15.97 86.08 49.85
N VAL A 14 15.38 85.96 51.03
CA VAL A 14 14.61 84.76 51.44
C VAL A 14 13.43 84.53 50.49
N VAL A 15 12.72 85.57 50.07
CA VAL A 15 11.62 85.43 49.09
C VAL A 15 12.11 84.94 47.73
N LYS A 16 13.26 85.44 47.24
CA LYS A 16 13.86 84.99 45.97
C LYS A 16 14.29 83.52 46.03
N GLU A 17 14.96 83.13 47.12
CA GLU A 17 15.39 81.74 47.32
C GLU A 17 14.19 80.79 47.46
N LYS A 18 13.14 81.20 48.19
CA LYS A 18 11.88 80.45 48.30
C LYS A 18 11.23 80.24 46.93
N ASN A 19 11.17 81.29 46.10
CA ASN A 19 10.56 81.19 44.77
C ASN A 19 11.40 80.31 43.83
N ALA A 20 12.74 80.42 43.88
CA ALA A 20 13.63 79.55 43.13
C ALA A 20 13.50 78.08 43.55
N LEU A 21 13.33 77.83 44.86
CA LEU A 21 13.10 76.49 45.38
C LEU A 21 11.74 75.93 44.95
N ALA A 22 10.69 76.75 44.94
CA ALA A 22 9.36 76.35 44.49
C ALA A 22 9.36 75.92 43.01
N GLU A 23 10.03 76.67 42.13
CA GLU A 23 10.13 76.29 40.71
C GLU A 23 10.97 75.02 40.51
N ARG A 24 12.06 74.85 41.26
CA ARG A 24 12.84 73.59 41.24
C ARG A 24 12.02 72.40 41.71
N LEU A 25 11.24 72.56 42.78
CA LEU A 25 10.36 71.52 43.30
C LEU A 25 9.30 71.13 42.25
N LYS A 26 8.65 72.12 41.65
CA LYS A 26 7.67 71.91 40.57
C LYS A 26 8.28 71.17 39.37
N SER A 27 9.50 71.54 38.96
CA SER A 27 10.21 70.86 37.88
C SER A 27 10.58 69.41 38.25
N ALA A 28 11.03 69.17 39.48
CA ALA A 28 11.37 67.85 39.98
C ALA A 28 10.14 66.94 40.08
N GLU A 29 9.01 67.47 40.53
CA GLU A 29 7.73 66.74 40.58
C GLU A 29 7.21 66.39 39.18
N ALA A 30 7.33 67.32 38.23
CA ALA A 30 6.98 67.07 36.83
C ALA A 30 7.88 65.98 36.21
N ALA A 31 9.18 66.00 36.51
CA ALA A 31 10.10 64.96 36.06
C ALA A 31 9.77 63.59 36.68
N ARG A 32 9.52 63.55 38.00
CA ARG A 32 9.10 62.32 38.71
C ARG A 32 7.85 61.71 38.08
N LYS A 33 6.83 62.53 37.82
CA LYS A 33 5.58 62.07 37.19
C LYS A 33 5.82 61.43 35.81
N ARG A 34 6.70 62.02 34.99
CA ARG A 34 7.06 61.43 33.68
C ARG A 34 7.78 60.09 33.83
N PHE A 35 8.70 59.96 34.79
CA PHE A 35 9.37 58.69 35.07
C PHE A 35 8.39 57.62 35.55
N ASP A 36 7.43 57.98 36.41
CA ASP A 36 6.40 57.06 36.88
C ASP A 36 5.49 56.58 35.72
N GLU A 37 5.16 57.46 34.77
CA GLU A 37 4.42 57.11 33.55
C GLU A 37 5.23 56.18 32.64
N GLU A 38 6.52 56.45 32.45
CA GLU A 38 7.41 55.58 31.67
C GLU A 38 7.55 54.19 32.29
N LEU A 39 7.71 54.12 33.62
CA LEU A 39 7.78 52.87 34.36
C LEU A 39 6.51 52.02 34.14
N LYS A 40 5.33 52.66 34.15
CA LYS A 40 4.06 51.98 33.86
C LYS A 40 4.01 51.47 32.42
N ARG A 41 4.47 52.26 31.45
CA ARG A 41 4.54 51.82 30.04
C ARG A 41 5.43 50.60 29.88
N TYR A 42 6.64 50.63 30.44
CA TYR A 42 7.54 49.48 30.39
C TYR A 42 6.98 48.23 31.07
N ALA A 43 6.27 48.39 32.19
CA ALA A 43 5.61 47.26 32.85
C ALA A 43 4.56 46.62 31.93
N THR A 44 3.71 47.43 31.26
CA THR A 44 2.71 46.90 30.32
C THR A 44 3.35 46.28 29.08
N GLU A 45 4.39 46.90 28.52
CA GLU A 45 5.08 46.39 27.33
C GLU A 45 5.74 45.04 27.63
N THR A 46 6.37 44.91 28.79
CA THR A 46 7.00 43.65 29.23
C THR A 46 5.99 42.51 29.28
N VAL A 47 4.79 42.74 29.84
CA VAL A 47 3.74 41.73 29.89
C VAL A 47 3.28 41.35 28.48
N THR A 48 2.99 42.32 27.62
CA THR A 48 2.54 42.03 26.24
C THR A 48 3.59 41.30 25.41
N ARG A 49 4.88 41.63 25.59
CA ARG A 49 5.97 40.95 24.91
C ARG A 49 6.11 39.50 25.38
N GLU A 50 5.88 39.27 26.66
CA GLU A 50 5.94 37.94 27.26
C GLU A 50 4.77 37.05 26.79
N GLU A 51 3.57 37.61 26.65
CA GLU A 51 2.42 36.92 26.05
C GLU A 51 2.70 36.49 24.61
N VAL A 52 3.28 37.37 23.80
CA VAL A 52 3.69 37.04 22.42
C VAL A 52 4.78 35.97 22.41
N ARG A 53 5.79 36.08 23.27
CA ARG A 53 6.85 35.07 23.40
C ARG A 53 6.25 33.69 23.72
N GLN A 54 5.36 33.62 24.70
CA GLN A 54 4.72 32.37 25.11
C GLN A 54 3.86 31.78 23.99
N SER A 55 3.07 32.61 23.30
CA SER A 55 2.26 32.16 22.16
C SER A 55 3.11 31.58 21.03
N LEU A 56 4.28 32.16 20.75
CA LEU A 56 5.19 31.64 19.74
C LEU A 56 5.82 30.31 20.18
N GLU A 57 6.17 30.16 21.45
CA GLU A 57 6.72 28.91 21.99
C GLU A 57 5.72 27.76 21.95
N ASP A 58 4.45 28.06 22.24
CA ASP A 58 3.38 27.07 22.16
C ASP A 58 3.13 26.64 20.70
N GLU A 59 3.18 27.57 19.76
CA GLU A 59 3.06 27.26 18.34
C GLU A 59 4.25 26.44 17.81
N VAL A 60 5.49 26.78 18.22
CA VAL A 60 6.69 25.98 17.88
C VAL A 60 6.55 24.56 18.41
N ARG A 61 6.05 24.38 19.64
CA ARG A 61 5.81 23.05 20.23
C ARG A 61 4.78 22.27 19.42
N ARG A 62 3.63 22.89 19.13
CA ARG A 62 2.55 22.29 18.33
C ARG A 62 3.03 21.87 16.94
N LEU A 63 3.81 22.73 16.28
CA LEU A 63 4.40 22.42 14.98
C LEU A 63 5.41 21.27 15.07
N THR A 64 6.24 21.24 16.11
CA THR A 64 7.21 20.15 16.34
C THR A 64 6.50 18.80 16.50
N GLU A 65 5.41 18.76 17.27
CA GLU A 65 4.59 17.55 17.42
C GLU A 65 3.95 17.12 16.10
N THR A 66 3.39 18.08 15.35
CA THR A 66 2.75 17.81 14.05
C THR A 66 3.75 17.29 13.02
N VAL A 67 4.95 17.89 12.96
CA VAL A 67 6.04 17.44 12.08
C VAL A 67 6.48 16.02 12.45
N GLY A 68 6.69 15.74 13.74
CA GLY A 68 7.05 14.39 14.18
C GLY A 68 6.00 13.33 13.82
N GLN A 69 4.72 13.65 13.95
CA GLN A 69 3.62 12.76 13.55
C GLN A 69 3.62 12.52 12.03
N THR A 70 3.67 13.58 11.24
CA THR A 70 3.64 13.49 9.76
C THR A 70 4.87 12.80 9.18
N GLU A 71 6.05 12.99 9.77
CA GLU A 71 7.26 12.24 9.41
C GLU A 71 7.13 10.74 9.74
N GLY A 72 6.48 10.40 10.85
CA GLY A 72 6.16 9.02 11.21
C GLY A 72 5.23 8.36 10.19
N GLU A 73 4.11 9.01 9.88
CA GLU A 73 3.16 8.52 8.87
C GLU A 73 3.79 8.40 7.48
N LYS A 74 4.65 9.35 7.10
CA LYS A 74 5.40 9.30 5.85
C LYS A 74 6.27 8.06 5.79
N ARG A 75 7.02 7.76 6.86
CA ARG A 75 7.90 6.58 6.93
C ARG A 75 7.10 5.28 6.81
N GLU A 76 5.96 5.18 7.50
CA GLU A 76 5.09 3.99 7.41
C GLU A 76 4.56 3.77 5.98
N LYS A 77 4.18 4.85 5.29
CA LYS A 77 3.76 4.79 3.88
C LYS A 77 4.91 4.39 2.97
N GLU A 78 6.12 4.91 3.18
CA GLU A 78 7.33 4.50 2.43
C GLU A 78 7.61 3.00 2.62
N GLU A 79 7.46 2.47 3.84
CA GLU A 79 7.58 1.04 4.09
C GLU A 79 6.48 0.22 3.40
N GLN A 80 5.25 0.74 3.33
CA GLN A 80 4.16 0.10 2.60
C GLN A 80 4.44 0.05 1.09
N VAL A 81 4.96 1.14 0.52
CA VAL A 81 5.38 1.21 -0.89
C VAL A 81 6.47 0.17 -1.15
N ALA A 82 7.51 0.10 -0.31
CA ALA A 82 8.58 -0.89 -0.46
C ALA A 82 8.05 -2.35 -0.40
N ARG A 83 7.04 -2.62 0.44
CA ARG A 83 6.38 -3.95 0.45
C ARG A 83 5.61 -4.23 -0.84
N CYS A 84 4.93 -3.24 -1.39
CA CYS A 84 4.20 -3.38 -2.65
C CYS A 84 5.15 -3.59 -3.84
N GLU A 85 6.26 -2.85 -3.89
CA GLU A 85 7.30 -3.01 -4.91
C GLU A 85 7.85 -4.44 -4.91
N ALA A 86 8.28 -4.94 -3.75
CA ALA A 86 8.77 -6.32 -3.62
C ALA A 86 7.72 -7.38 -4.03
N TYR A 87 6.43 -7.11 -3.82
CA TYR A 87 5.36 -7.99 -4.25
C TYR A 87 5.19 -7.99 -5.77
N ILE A 88 5.25 -6.82 -6.40
CA ILE A 88 5.21 -6.66 -7.86
C ILE A 88 6.40 -7.38 -8.49
N ASP A 89 7.62 -7.15 -8.02
CA ASP A 89 8.83 -7.82 -8.50
C ASP A 89 8.69 -9.35 -8.42
N GLY A 90 8.13 -9.85 -7.31
CA GLY A 90 7.87 -11.27 -7.13
C GLY A 90 6.83 -11.85 -8.10
N LEU A 91 5.82 -11.06 -8.48
CA LEU A 91 4.85 -11.45 -9.50
C LEU A 91 5.44 -11.39 -10.92
N GLU A 92 6.24 -10.37 -11.22
CA GLU A 92 6.92 -10.21 -12.50
C GLU A 92 7.90 -11.38 -12.76
N ALA A 93 8.68 -11.77 -11.75
CA ALA A 93 9.57 -12.94 -11.85
C ALA A 93 8.81 -14.24 -12.13
N LYS A 94 7.65 -14.45 -11.49
CA LYS A 94 6.78 -15.61 -11.75
C LYS A 94 6.20 -15.57 -13.16
N LEU A 95 5.73 -14.40 -13.60
CA LEU A 95 5.19 -14.21 -14.94
C LEU A 95 6.25 -14.51 -16.00
N GLN A 96 7.47 -14.00 -15.83
CA GLN A 96 8.59 -14.27 -16.73
C GLN A 96 8.90 -15.77 -16.80
N THR A 97 8.92 -16.46 -15.65
CA THR A 97 9.13 -17.91 -15.59
C THR A 97 8.03 -18.67 -16.36
N CYS A 98 6.77 -18.31 -16.14
CA CYS A 98 5.63 -18.91 -16.86
C CYS A 98 5.73 -18.67 -18.37
N GLN A 99 6.07 -17.44 -18.79
CA GLN A 99 6.27 -17.12 -20.20
C GLN A 99 7.38 -17.98 -20.81
N GLN A 100 8.52 -18.10 -20.14
CA GLN A 100 9.64 -18.93 -20.61
C GLN A 100 9.25 -20.41 -20.75
N TYR A 101 8.46 -20.92 -19.80
CA TYR A 101 7.95 -22.29 -19.86
C TYR A 101 6.99 -22.51 -21.04
N ILE A 102 6.08 -21.56 -21.30
CA ILE A 102 5.19 -21.60 -22.47
C ILE A 102 5.99 -21.66 -23.77
N HIS A 103 6.98 -20.77 -23.94
CA HIS A 103 7.83 -20.77 -25.15
C HIS A 103 8.56 -22.10 -25.34
N THR A 104 8.99 -22.73 -24.24
CA THR A 104 9.63 -24.05 -24.28
C THR A 104 8.65 -25.13 -24.75
N LEU A 105 7.42 -25.13 -24.23
CA LEU A 105 6.37 -26.06 -24.66
C LEU A 105 5.96 -25.85 -26.11
N GLU A 106 5.81 -24.60 -26.54
CA GLU A 106 5.47 -24.26 -27.93
C GLU A 106 6.57 -24.75 -28.89
N SER A 107 7.84 -24.55 -28.54
CA SER A 107 8.97 -25.02 -29.34
C SER A 107 8.99 -26.56 -29.41
N SER A 108 8.81 -27.24 -28.27
CA SER A 108 8.76 -28.70 -28.22
C SER A 108 7.59 -29.27 -29.03
N LEU A 109 6.42 -28.63 -28.96
CA LEU A 109 5.26 -29.02 -29.75
C LEU A 109 5.51 -28.83 -31.25
N GLN A 110 6.10 -27.69 -31.64
CA GLN A 110 6.43 -27.42 -33.03
C GLN A 110 7.45 -28.42 -33.58
N GLU A 111 8.45 -28.79 -32.79
CA GLU A 111 9.43 -29.83 -33.15
C GLU A 111 8.73 -31.18 -33.38
N GLU A 112 7.88 -31.61 -32.43
CA GLU A 112 7.16 -32.88 -32.52
C GLU A 112 6.21 -32.89 -33.72
N MET A 113 5.47 -31.81 -33.96
CA MET A 113 4.61 -31.66 -35.12
C MET A 113 5.41 -31.72 -36.43
N SER A 114 6.56 -31.06 -36.49
CA SER A 114 7.43 -31.06 -37.68
C SER A 114 8.02 -32.45 -37.94
N ARG A 115 8.41 -33.15 -36.88
CA ARG A 115 8.93 -34.53 -36.95
C ARG A 115 7.89 -35.52 -37.46
N HIS A 116 6.62 -35.34 -37.12
CA HIS A 116 5.54 -36.24 -37.51
C HIS A 116 4.77 -35.83 -38.78
N ALA A 117 4.93 -34.60 -39.25
CA ALA A 117 4.29 -34.08 -40.47
C ALA A 117 4.38 -35.02 -41.68
N PRO A 118 5.52 -35.66 -41.98
CA PRO A 118 5.64 -36.64 -43.07
C PRO A 118 4.65 -37.79 -43.02
N LEU A 119 4.32 -38.29 -41.83
CA LEU A 119 3.38 -39.39 -41.67
C LEU A 119 1.97 -39.03 -42.18
N TYR A 120 1.66 -37.73 -42.18
CA TYR A 120 0.40 -37.16 -42.66
C TYR A 120 0.50 -36.59 -44.08
N GLY A 121 1.64 -36.77 -44.76
CA GLY A 121 1.84 -36.36 -46.15
C GLY A 121 2.34 -34.92 -46.34
N ALA A 122 2.79 -34.24 -45.29
CA ALA A 122 3.40 -32.91 -45.39
C ALA A 122 4.93 -32.98 -45.37
N GLY A 123 5.60 -32.17 -46.19
CA GLY A 123 7.07 -32.07 -46.19
C GLY A 123 7.79 -33.31 -46.71
N LEU A 124 7.21 -34.04 -47.67
CA LEU A 124 7.82 -35.25 -48.23
C LEU A 124 9.02 -34.93 -49.13
N GLU A 125 9.03 -33.74 -49.72
CA GLU A 125 10.04 -33.22 -50.62
C GLU A 125 11.42 -33.01 -49.99
N VAL A 126 11.49 -32.94 -48.65
CA VAL A 126 12.76 -32.79 -47.91
C VAL A 126 13.33 -34.11 -47.39
N LEU A 127 12.60 -35.22 -47.55
CA LEU A 127 13.05 -36.54 -47.10
C LEU A 127 13.97 -37.21 -48.11
N SER A 128 14.88 -38.04 -47.62
CA SER A 128 15.68 -38.91 -48.47
C SER A 128 14.84 -40.04 -49.09
N MET A 129 15.34 -40.63 -50.19
CA MET A 129 14.67 -41.75 -50.86
C MET A 129 14.43 -42.96 -49.93
N ASN A 130 15.36 -43.21 -49.00
CA ASN A 130 15.24 -44.29 -48.01
C ASN A 130 14.13 -44.01 -46.97
N GLU A 131 14.02 -42.77 -46.51
CA GLU A 131 12.94 -42.34 -45.60
C GLU A 131 11.58 -42.43 -46.29
N LEU A 132 11.50 -42.04 -47.57
CA LEU A 132 10.27 -42.14 -48.36
C LEU A 132 9.83 -43.60 -48.62
N GLU A 133 10.79 -44.50 -48.86
CA GLU A 133 10.50 -45.94 -48.96
C GLU A 133 10.01 -46.51 -47.62
N THR A 134 10.64 -46.11 -46.51
CA THR A 134 10.20 -46.48 -45.16
C THR A 134 8.77 -46.01 -44.90
N LEU A 135 8.46 -44.76 -45.25
CA LEU A 135 7.12 -44.20 -45.12
C LEU A 135 6.08 -44.96 -45.95
N THR A 136 6.44 -45.31 -47.19
CA THR A 136 5.58 -46.12 -48.07
C THR A 136 5.25 -47.46 -47.44
N ARG A 137 6.24 -48.17 -46.88
CA ARG A 137 6.03 -49.46 -46.19
C ARG A 137 5.07 -49.30 -45.00
N ILE A 138 5.26 -48.27 -44.19
CA ILE A 138 4.37 -47.97 -43.04
C ILE A 138 2.92 -47.78 -43.51
N HIS A 139 2.68 -46.99 -44.56
CA HIS A 139 1.33 -46.75 -45.08
C HIS A 139 0.69 -48.00 -45.67
N GLU A 140 1.44 -48.80 -46.43
CA GLU A 140 0.93 -50.07 -46.96
C GLU A 140 0.55 -51.06 -45.86
N ASP A 141 1.40 -51.20 -44.84
CA ASP A 141 1.12 -52.05 -43.67
C ASP A 141 -0.14 -51.58 -42.93
N GLY A 142 -0.28 -50.26 -42.75
CA GLY A 142 -1.47 -49.65 -42.17
C GLY A 142 -2.75 -49.97 -42.95
N LEU A 143 -2.71 -49.86 -44.28
CA LEU A 143 -3.85 -50.21 -45.15
C LEU A 143 -4.20 -51.70 -45.07
N ARG A 144 -3.20 -52.59 -45.09
CA ARG A 144 -3.41 -54.03 -44.90
C ARG A 144 -4.14 -54.31 -43.58
N GLN A 145 -3.73 -53.66 -42.50
CA GLN A 145 -4.36 -53.82 -41.19
C GLN A 145 -5.80 -53.29 -41.15
N ILE A 146 -6.07 -52.14 -41.76
CA ILE A 146 -7.42 -51.57 -41.89
C ILE A 146 -8.34 -52.55 -42.61
N HIS A 147 -7.90 -53.13 -43.73
CA HIS A 147 -8.69 -54.10 -44.49
C HIS A 147 -9.01 -55.35 -43.65
N ALA A 148 -8.04 -55.87 -42.89
CA ALA A 148 -8.26 -57.01 -42.01
C ALA A 148 -9.34 -56.72 -40.94
N ILE A 149 -9.30 -55.54 -40.31
CA ILE A 149 -10.29 -55.11 -39.31
C ILE A 149 -11.67 -54.94 -39.96
N GLN A 150 -11.74 -54.34 -41.15
CA GLN A 150 -13.00 -54.17 -41.88
C GLN A 150 -13.64 -55.52 -42.21
N GLN A 151 -12.86 -56.51 -42.64
CA GLN A 151 -13.35 -57.86 -42.92
C GLN A 151 -13.85 -58.56 -41.66
N GLN A 152 -13.16 -58.41 -40.52
CA GLN A 152 -13.63 -58.93 -39.24
C GLN A 152 -14.97 -58.30 -38.82
N ARG A 153 -15.11 -56.97 -38.91
CA ARG A 153 -16.34 -56.28 -38.54
C ARG A 153 -17.50 -56.56 -39.50
N LYS A 154 -17.22 -56.70 -40.80
CA LYS A 154 -18.23 -56.96 -41.84
C LYS A 154 -18.61 -58.44 -41.92
N GLY A 155 -17.70 -59.35 -41.57
CA GLY A 155 -17.94 -60.78 -41.42
C GLY A 155 -18.71 -61.15 -40.14
N ASN A 156 -18.92 -60.20 -39.23
CA ASN A 156 -19.68 -60.39 -37.99
C ASN A 156 -21.17 -60.01 -38.12
N SER A 157 -21.71 -59.93 -39.34
CA SER A 157 -23.14 -59.75 -39.59
C SER A 157 -23.90 -61.07 -39.44
N ASN A 158 -24.08 -61.53 -38.20
CA ASN A 158 -25.16 -62.43 -37.82
C ASN A 158 -25.87 -61.84 -36.59
N PRO A 159 -27.05 -61.23 -36.74
CA PRO A 159 -27.91 -60.91 -35.61
C PRO A 159 -28.84 -62.10 -35.41
N LEU A 160 -28.51 -63.04 -34.52
CA LEU A 160 -29.48 -63.86 -33.77
C LEU A 160 -28.76 -64.97 -32.99
N VAL A 161 -28.95 -64.90 -31.66
CA VAL A 161 -28.77 -65.98 -30.68
C VAL A 161 -27.33 -66.39 -30.36
N SER A 162 -26.79 -65.87 -29.25
CA SER A 162 -26.56 -66.73 -28.07
C SER A 162 -26.12 -65.88 -26.88
N GLY A 163 -26.81 -66.06 -25.75
CA GLY A 163 -26.42 -65.50 -24.47
C GLY A 163 -25.14 -66.12 -23.92
N HIS A 164 -24.52 -65.38 -23.00
CA HIS A 164 -23.56 -65.80 -21.99
C HIS A 164 -22.51 -66.85 -22.36
N ALA A 165 -21.29 -66.38 -22.62
CA ALA A 165 -20.10 -66.87 -21.91
C ALA A 165 -18.95 -65.89 -22.11
N LEU A 166 -18.63 -65.10 -21.07
CA LEU A 166 -17.29 -64.57 -20.89
C LEU A 166 -16.33 -65.77 -20.73
N PRO A 167 -15.29 -65.93 -21.56
CA PRO A 167 -14.14 -66.71 -21.15
C PRO A 167 -13.36 -65.86 -20.15
N HIS A 168 -13.53 -66.19 -18.88
CA HIS A 168 -12.62 -65.86 -17.81
C HIS A 168 -11.21 -66.34 -18.19
N LEU A 169 -10.29 -65.41 -18.47
CA LEU A 169 -8.85 -65.69 -18.44
C LEU A 169 -8.04 -64.42 -18.13
N HIS A 170 -7.54 -64.40 -16.90
CA HIS A 170 -6.25 -63.86 -16.44
C HIS A 170 -5.92 -62.41 -16.80
N ALA A 171 -6.07 -61.44 -15.89
CA ALA A 171 -5.19 -61.22 -14.74
C ALA A 171 -3.69 -61.15 -15.09
N LEU A 172 -3.29 -60.17 -15.90
CA LEU A 172 -1.91 -59.68 -15.97
C LEU A 172 -1.90 -58.15 -16.16
N TYR A 173 -2.25 -57.43 -15.10
CA TYR A 173 -1.67 -56.13 -14.79
C TYR A 173 -1.56 -56.04 -13.27
N PRO A 174 -0.37 -55.80 -12.69
CA PRO A 174 -0.29 -55.33 -11.32
C PRO A 174 -0.82 -53.89 -11.34
N THR A 175 -2.02 -53.68 -10.79
CA THR A 175 -2.46 -52.35 -10.37
C THR A 175 -1.59 -51.95 -9.19
N SER A 176 -0.51 -51.22 -9.50
CA SER A 176 0.23 -50.42 -8.53
C SER A 176 -0.75 -49.51 -7.80
N SER A 177 -0.76 -49.60 -6.47
CA SER A 177 -1.51 -48.73 -5.56
C SER A 177 -1.25 -47.25 -5.87
N PRO A 178 -2.27 -46.37 -5.87
CA PRO A 178 -2.04 -44.98 -5.59
C PRO A 178 -1.73 -44.87 -4.09
N ALA A 179 -0.49 -44.53 -3.77
CA ALA A 179 -0.13 -44.04 -2.45
C ALA A 179 -1.02 -42.83 -2.14
N ALA A 180 -1.86 -42.97 -1.11
CA ALA A 180 -2.58 -41.88 -0.51
C ALA A 180 -1.55 -40.94 0.15
N VAL A 181 -1.19 -39.86 -0.56
CA VAL A 181 -0.45 -38.73 0.00
C VAL A 181 -1.49 -37.74 0.50
N GLY A 182 -1.43 -37.49 1.80
CA GLY A 182 -2.47 -36.82 2.58
C GLY A 182 -2.81 -35.41 2.09
N LEU A 183 -4.10 -35.18 1.89
CA LEU A 183 -4.70 -33.87 2.06
C LEU A 183 -5.58 -33.95 3.31
N SER A 184 -5.20 -33.17 4.32
CA SER A 184 -5.94 -33.02 5.57
C SER A 184 -7.36 -32.52 5.30
N PRO A 185 -8.41 -33.12 5.89
CA PRO A 185 -9.74 -32.54 5.87
C PRO A 185 -9.75 -31.30 6.77
N SER A 186 -10.20 -30.17 6.22
CA SER A 186 -10.52 -28.96 6.98
C SER A 186 -11.66 -29.28 7.96
N ILE A 187 -11.30 -29.48 9.23
CA ILE A 187 -12.22 -29.54 10.35
C ILE A 187 -12.30 -28.12 10.90
N ILE A 188 -13.37 -27.41 10.57
CA ILE A 188 -13.85 -26.27 11.36
C ILE A 188 -14.97 -26.81 12.25
N PRO A 189 -14.77 -26.96 13.57
CA PRO A 189 -15.87 -27.16 14.51
C PRO A 189 -16.25 -25.83 15.15
N ASN A 190 -17.48 -25.42 14.84
CA ASN A 190 -18.40 -24.50 15.50
C ASN A 190 -17.98 -23.81 16.82
N GLY A 191 -18.19 -22.48 16.82
CA GLY A 191 -19.19 -21.84 17.67
C GLY A 191 -18.70 -21.31 19.03
N VAL A 192 -18.98 -20.03 19.30
CA VAL A 192 -19.79 -19.60 20.45
C VAL A 192 -19.91 -18.07 20.43
N SER A 193 -21.15 -17.62 20.29
CA SER A 193 -21.60 -16.26 20.56
C SER A 193 -21.61 -16.08 22.09
N ILE A 194 -20.76 -15.20 22.62
CA ILE A 194 -20.88 -14.69 24.00
C ILE A 194 -21.03 -13.17 23.92
N HIS A 195 -22.27 -12.75 24.17
CA HIS A 195 -22.61 -11.43 24.68
C HIS A 195 -22.17 -11.37 26.15
N GLY A 196 -21.45 -10.34 26.57
CA GLY A 196 -21.07 -10.16 27.98
C GLY A 196 -20.21 -8.93 28.26
N ASN A 197 -20.84 -7.91 28.84
CA ASN A 197 -20.33 -6.60 29.21
C ASN A 197 -18.98 -6.59 29.97
N GLY A 198 -18.19 -5.55 29.69
CA GLY A 198 -17.15 -5.01 30.56
C GLY A 198 -16.94 -3.52 30.27
N GLN A 199 -17.62 -2.67 31.05
CA GLN A 199 -17.50 -1.21 31.01
C GLN A 199 -16.05 -0.75 31.23
N MET A 200 -15.60 0.23 30.43
CA MET A 200 -14.78 1.32 30.95
C MET A 200 -15.04 2.60 30.16
N ASN A 201 -15.31 3.65 30.92
CA ASN A 201 -15.76 4.97 30.49
C ASN A 201 -14.75 5.67 29.58
N GLY A 202 -15.27 6.43 28.62
CA GLY A 202 -14.50 7.40 27.85
C GLY A 202 -15.41 8.16 26.91
N VAL A 203 -15.94 9.29 27.38
CA VAL A 203 -16.74 10.28 26.65
C VAL A 203 -16.19 10.49 25.24
N SER A 204 -17.01 10.29 24.21
CA SER A 204 -16.73 10.86 22.89
C SER A 204 -18.02 11.29 22.22
N ILE A 205 -18.00 12.57 21.91
CA ILE A 205 -19.09 13.44 21.50
C ILE A 205 -19.45 13.15 20.04
N HIS A 206 -20.75 13.22 19.78
CA HIS A 206 -21.41 13.36 18.50
C HIS A 206 -20.60 14.14 17.44
N GLY A 207 -20.46 13.59 16.24
CA GLY A 207 -19.86 14.31 15.10
C GLY A 207 -20.35 13.74 13.76
N ASN A 208 -21.22 14.49 13.10
CA ASN A 208 -21.95 14.13 11.89
C ASN A 208 -21.06 13.68 10.72
N GLY A 209 -21.52 12.65 10.01
CA GLY A 209 -21.19 12.44 8.61
C GLY A 209 -22.02 13.36 7.71
N GLN A 210 -21.35 13.99 6.75
CA GLN A 210 -21.78 14.26 5.37
C GLN A 210 -20.90 15.39 4.78
N MET A 211 -20.13 15.09 3.72
CA MET A 211 -20.33 15.64 2.37
C MET A 211 -19.14 15.37 1.44
N ASN A 212 -19.47 14.69 0.33
CA ASN A 212 -19.07 14.99 -1.05
C ASN A 212 -17.60 14.83 -1.48
N GLY A 213 -17.33 13.70 -2.14
CA GLY A 213 -16.32 13.59 -3.20
C GLY A 213 -16.90 12.74 -4.33
N ALA A 214 -17.17 13.36 -5.48
CA ALA A 214 -17.69 12.71 -6.67
C ALA A 214 -16.74 11.62 -7.19
N PRO A 215 -17.24 10.49 -7.74
CA PRO A 215 -16.38 9.52 -8.40
C PRO A 215 -15.94 10.07 -9.77
N GLY A 216 -14.64 10.35 -9.90
CA GLY A 216 -14.01 10.60 -11.19
C GLY A 216 -14.21 9.40 -12.10
N GLN A 217 -14.74 9.64 -13.29
CA GLN A 217 -14.87 8.64 -14.35
C GLN A 217 -13.48 8.29 -14.87
N TRP A 218 -13.05 7.04 -14.63
CA TRP A 218 -11.87 6.47 -15.26
C TRP A 218 -12.27 5.90 -16.62
N PHE A 219 -11.58 6.37 -17.66
CA PHE A 219 -11.26 5.75 -18.95
C PHE A 219 -12.12 4.58 -19.47
N ASN A 220 -12.58 4.71 -20.72
CA ASN A 220 -12.89 3.58 -21.58
C ASN A 220 -11.93 3.58 -22.79
N PRO A 221 -11.31 2.44 -23.15
CA PRO A 221 -10.39 2.31 -24.27
C PRO A 221 -11.12 2.17 -25.62
N THR A 222 -10.34 2.41 -26.68
CA THR A 222 -10.61 2.14 -28.11
C THR A 222 -11.20 0.76 -28.39
#